data_AF-A0A3M1BF98-F1
#
_entry.id   AF-A0A3M1BF98-F1
#
_cell.length_a   1.000
_cell.length_b   1.000
_cell.length_c   1.000
_cell.angle_alpha   90.00
_cell.angle_beta   90.00
_cell.angle_gamma   90.00
#
_symmetry.space_group_name_H-M   'P 1'
#
loop_
_entity.id
_entity.type
_entity.pdbx_description
1 polymer ?
#
loop_
_entity_poly.entity_id
_entity_poly.type
_entity_poly.pdbx_seq_one_letter_code
_entity_poly.pdbx_strand_id
1 'polypeptide(L)' 'MRLPQERKRELIETYKLHDHDTGSPEVQIALLTERIKNLTEHFKVHK' A
#
# COMPACT_ATOMS: atom_id res chain seq x y z
N MET A 1 8.88 -6.39 3.84
CA MET A 1 7.75 -6.98 4.60
C MET A 1 6.52 -7.13 3.71
N ARG A 2 5.65 -8.12 3.94
CA ARG A 2 4.40 -8.33 3.18
C ARG A 2 3.32 -7.37 3.68
N LEU A 3 2.64 -6.67 2.78
CA LEU A 3 1.48 -5.84 3.13
C LEU A 3 0.29 -6.75 3.53
N PRO A 4 -0.32 -6.57 4.72
CA PRO A 4 -1.50 -7.33 5.13
C PRO A 4 -2.66 -7.19 4.13
N GLN A 5 -3.48 -8.23 3.98
CA GLN A 5 -4.58 -8.19 3.01
C GLN A 5 -5.63 -7.14 3.35
N GLU A 6 -5.95 -6.97 4.63
CA GLU A 6 -6.90 -5.96 5.12
C GLU A 6 -6.42 -4.55 4.75
N ARG A 7 -5.16 -4.22 5.10
CA ARG A 7 -4.60 -2.91 4.77
C ARG A 7 -4.49 -2.66 3.27
N LYS A 8 -4.17 -3.70 2.49
CA LYS A 8 -4.18 -3.62 1.03
C LYS A 8 -5.58 -3.26 0.50
N ARG A 9 -6.64 -3.91 1.01
CA ARG A 9 -8.02 -3.64 0.62
C ARG A 9 -8.43 -2.22 1.00
N GLU A 10 -8.14 -1.78 2.21
CA GLU A 10 -8.43 -0.42 2.67
C GLU A 10 -7.79 0.64 1.77
N LEU A 11 -6.53 0.46 1.37
CA LEU A 11 -5.85 1.37 0.45
C LEU A 11 -6.51 1.37 -0.94
N ILE A 12 -6.90 0.22 -1.47
CA ILE A 12 -7.61 0.16 -2.75
C ILE A 12 -8.94 0.91 -2.64
N GLU A 13 -9.75 0.64 -1.62
CA GLU A 13 -11.05 1.31 -1.43
C GLU A 13 -10.93 2.83 -1.25
N THR A 14 -9.83 3.29 -0.63
CA THR A 14 -9.60 4.72 -0.40
C THR A 14 -9.21 5.47 -1.67
N TYR A 15 -8.45 4.84 -2.57
CA TYR A 15 -7.82 5.50 -3.72
C TYR A 15 -8.38 5.05 -5.08
N LYS A 16 -9.31 4.09 -5.12
CA LYS A 16 -9.94 3.64 -6.35
C LYS A 16 -10.69 4.78 -7.03
N LEU A 17 -10.55 4.89 -8.35
CA LEU A 17 -11.29 5.87 -9.16
C LEU A 17 -12.70 5.39 -9.52
N HIS A 18 -12.91 4.08 -9.52
CA HIS A 18 -14.18 3.41 -9.77
C HIS A 18 -14.22 2.06 -9.07
N ASP A 19 -15.39 1.42 -8.98
CA ASP A 19 -15.60 0.25 -8.11
C ASP A 19 -14.66 -0.95 -8.35
N HIS A 20 -14.22 -1.15 -9.59
CA HIS A 20 -13.31 -2.23 -9.98
C HIS A 20 -11.85 -1.76 -10.16
N ASP A 21 -11.52 -0.54 -9.76
CA ASP A 21 -10.16 -0.01 -9.93
C ASP A 21 -9.22 -0.59 -8.87
N THR A 22 -8.40 -1.53 -9.32
CA THR A 22 -7.35 -2.14 -8.50
C THR A 22 -5.94 -1.80 -9.00
N GLY A 23 -5.84 -0.97 -10.04
CA GLY A 23 -4.67 -0.90 -10.92
C GLY A 23 -4.27 0.51 -11.36
N SER A 24 -5.09 1.52 -11.08
CA SER A 24 -4.78 2.91 -11.42
C SER A 24 -3.47 3.37 -10.80
N PRO A 25 -2.82 4.39 -11.41
CA PRO A 25 -1.64 5.02 -10.86
C PRO A 25 -1.81 5.42 -9.39
N GLU A 26 -2.96 5.96 -9.01
CA GLU A 26 -3.30 6.41 -7.66
C GLU A 26 -3.28 5.25 -6.66
N VAL A 27 -3.98 4.15 -7.00
CA VAL A 27 -4.00 2.93 -6.18
C VAL A 27 -2.59 2.33 -6.07
N GLN A 28 -1.84 2.25 -7.17
CA GLN A 28 -0.49 1.70 -7.15
C GLN A 28 0.48 2.56 -6.33
N ILE A 29 0.41 3.89 -6.44
CA ILE A 29 1.22 4.82 -5.65
C ILE A 29 0.92 4.65 -4.16
N ALA A 30 -0.35 4.53 -3.77
CA ALA A 30 -0.73 4.31 -2.37
C ALA A 30 -0.15 3.00 -1.81
N LEU A 31 -0.26 1.91 -2.58
CA LEU A 31 0.28 0.59 -2.19
C LEU A 31 1.81 0.59 -2.07
N LEU A 32 2.51 1.22 -3.02
CA LEU A 32 3.98 1.31 -3.00
C LEU A 32 4.47 2.21 -1.86
N THR A 33 3.79 3.33 -1.62
CA THR A 33 4.10 4.24 -0.51
C THR A 33 4.02 3.53 0.83
N GLU A 34 2.93 2.81 1.08
CA GLU A 34 2.77 2.04 2.31
C GLU A 34 3.85 0.97 2.46
N ARG A 35 4.22 0.29 1.36
CA ARG A 35 5.29 -0.71 1.39
C ARG A 35 6.65 -0.10 1.69
N ILE A 36 6.96 1.08 1.12
CA ILE A 36 8.19 1.82 1.40
C ILE A 36 8.23 2.18 2.89
N LYS A 37 7.16 2.76 3.44
CA LYS A 37 7.06 3.09 4.86
C LYS A 37 7.35 1.89 5.76
N ASN A 38 6.72 0.75 5.49
CA ASN A 38 6.95 -0.48 6.24
C ASN A 38 8.40 -0.99 6.15
N LEU A 39 9.03 -0.88 4.97
CA LEU A 39 10.44 -1.24 4.81
C LEU A 39 11.38 -0.27 5.54
N THR A 40 11.09 1.04 5.50
CA THR A 40 11.85 2.04 6.23
C THR A 40 11.82 1.77 7.74
N GLU A 41 10.66 1.48 8.31
CA GLU A 41 10.56 1.13 9.74
C GLU A 41 11.29 -0.18 10.06
N HIS A 42 11.19 -1.19 9.20
CA HIS A 42 11.94 -2.43 9.36
C HIS A 42 13.46 -2.18 9.44
N PHE A 43 14.03 -1.39 8.52
CA PHE A 43 15.46 -1.09 8.53
C PHE A 43 15.90 -0.19 9.69
N LYS A 44 15.00 0.63 10.26
CA LYS A 44 15.31 1.41 11.47
C LYS A 44 15.52 0.52 12.70
N VAL A 45 14.71 -0.53 12.83
CA VAL A 45 14.77 -1.48 13.95
C VAL A 45 15.91 -2.50 13.76
N HIS A 46 16.17 -2.92 12.52
CA HIS A 46 17.19 -3.92 12.18
C HIS A 46 18.40 -3.27 11.50
N LYS A 47 19.33 -2.73 12.30
CA LYS A 47 20.60 -2.17 11.83
C LYS A 47 21.66 -3.24 11.59
#